data_AF-A0A8S3R8S9-F1
#
_entry.id   AF-A0A8S3R8S9-F1
#
_cell.length_a   1.000
_cell.length_b   1.000
_cell.length_c   1.000
_cell.angle_alpha   90.00
_cell.angle_beta   90.00
_cell.angle_gamma   90.00
#
_symmetry.space_group_name_H-M   'P 1'
#
loop_
_entity.id
_entity.type
_entity.pdbx_description
1 polymer ?
#
loop_
_entity_poly.entity_id
_entity_poly.type
_entity_poly.pdbx_seq_one_letter_code
_entity_poly.pdbx_strand_id
1 'polypeptide(L)'
;MRARSCLVQVDDQCHDEAKPAAMKRDEKHVQDLIVYITENITNLFDVDNHPRQLINISTGLLASHDIEDLLLKSVETGRTKMKIFVESSLSTDNAEHVLRSCLQTKMWMSSHLDHPNHLSLYEYGWKKSSQGPDPVYFLGMMTSDFLPDFIFSCKGKYICSTSCICREQQMSSTELCHCQGSDTCQNIYCKEDIDLEDQMNDDDEDENDTSD
;
A
#
# COMPACT_ATOMS: atom_id res chain seq x y z
N MET A 1 -10.49 51.77 64.48
CA MET A 1 -10.32 51.46 63.04
C MET A 1 -11.38 50.45 62.65
N ARG A 2 -12.38 50.85 61.86
CA ARG A 2 -13.41 49.94 61.31
C ARG A 2 -12.99 49.57 59.90
N ALA A 3 -12.60 48.32 59.68
CA ALA A 3 -12.38 47.80 58.34
C ALA A 3 -13.75 47.66 57.65
N ARG A 4 -13.97 48.41 56.56
CA ARG A 4 -15.11 48.23 55.67
C ARG A 4 -14.82 47.04 54.76
N SER A 5 -15.47 45.91 55.01
CA SER A 5 -15.51 44.79 54.08
C SER A 5 -16.51 45.10 52.97
N CYS A 6 -16.04 45.70 51.88
CA CYS A 6 -16.78 45.77 50.62
C CYS A 6 -16.60 44.43 49.88
N LEU A 7 -17.41 43.43 50.24
CA LEU A 7 -17.65 42.29 49.36
C LEU A 7 -18.63 42.75 48.28
N VAL A 8 -18.10 43.02 47.09
CA VAL A 8 -18.90 43.17 45.87
C VAL A 8 -19.50 41.79 45.59
N GLN A 9 -20.82 41.67 45.74
CA GLN A 9 -21.56 40.51 45.24
C GLN A 9 -21.40 40.53 43.71
N VAL A 10 -20.61 39.60 43.19
CA VAL A 10 -20.61 39.29 41.76
C VAL A 10 -21.96 38.66 41.51
N ASP A 11 -22.83 39.41 40.82
CA ASP A 11 -24.16 38.97 40.44
C ASP A 11 -23.99 37.75 39.54
N ASP A 12 -24.43 36.59 40.02
CA ASP A 12 -24.43 35.31 39.29
C ASP A 12 -25.57 35.34 38.26
N GLN A 13 -25.56 36.37 37.41
CA GLN A 13 -26.53 36.52 36.33
C GLN A 13 -26.19 35.49 35.26
N CYS A 14 -26.90 34.37 35.33
CA CYS A 14 -27.03 33.42 34.25
C CYS A 14 -27.32 34.19 32.95
N HIS A 15 -26.40 34.05 31.97
CA HIS A 15 -26.43 34.79 30.70
C HIS A 15 -27.81 34.64 30.04
N ASP A 16 -28.32 35.69 29.40
CA ASP A 16 -29.67 35.69 28.79
C ASP A 16 -29.88 34.52 27.79
N GLU A 17 -28.79 34.05 27.19
CA GLU A 17 -28.70 32.90 26.28
C GLU A 17 -28.95 31.54 26.98
N ALA A 18 -28.65 31.43 28.28
CA ALA A 18 -28.87 30.22 29.07
C ALA A 18 -30.30 30.13 29.64
N LYS A 19 -31.17 31.11 29.33
CA LYS A 19 -32.57 31.07 29.73
C LYS A 19 -33.32 29.98 28.95
N PRO A 20 -34.27 29.26 29.57
CA PRO A 20 -35.00 28.17 28.91
C PRO A 20 -35.71 28.55 27.60
N ALA A 21 -36.13 29.81 27.47
CA ALA A 21 -36.77 30.31 26.26
C ALA A 21 -35.78 30.47 25.09
N ALA A 22 -34.56 30.93 25.36
CA ALA A 22 -33.50 31.04 24.37
C ALA A 22 -33.06 29.65 23.90
N MET A 23 -32.81 28.74 24.84
CA MET A 23 -32.47 27.34 24.53
C MET A 23 -33.53 26.65 23.68
N LYS A 24 -34.83 26.82 23.98
CA LYS A 24 -35.92 26.23 23.16
C LYS A 24 -35.96 26.79 21.73
N ARG A 25 -35.64 28.07 21.55
CA ARG A 25 -35.57 28.70 20.23
C ARG A 25 -34.37 28.15 19.45
N ASP A 26 -33.23 28.02 20.10
CA ASP A 26 -32.00 27.54 19.45
C ASP A 26 -32.13 26.06 19.08
N GLU A 27 -32.72 25.25 19.96
CA GLU A 27 -33.04 23.86 19.67
C GLU A 27 -34.02 23.76 18.49
N LYS A 28 -35.02 24.64 18.41
CA LYS A 28 -35.89 24.71 17.23
C LYS A 28 -35.11 25.05 15.96
N HIS A 29 -34.23 26.06 15.97
CA HIS A 29 -33.42 26.41 14.80
C HIS A 29 -32.47 25.28 14.40
N VAL A 30 -31.90 24.54 15.36
CA VAL A 30 -31.09 23.36 15.09
C VAL A 30 -31.92 22.27 14.42
N GLN A 31 -33.15 22.02 14.88
CA GLN A 31 -34.05 21.06 14.24
C GLN A 31 -34.43 21.50 12.82
N ASP A 32 -34.73 22.79 12.61
CA ASP A 32 -35.02 23.33 11.28
C ASP A 32 -33.81 23.16 10.32
N LEU A 33 -32.59 23.36 10.82
CA LEU A 33 -31.35 23.10 10.08
C LEU A 33 -31.16 21.62 9.75
N ILE A 34 -31.40 20.73 10.71
CA ILE A 34 -31.29 19.28 10.50
C ILE A 34 -32.27 18.82 9.43
N VAL A 35 -33.53 19.26 9.51
CA VAL A 35 -34.56 18.95 8.51
C VAL A 35 -34.13 19.46 7.14
N TYR A 36 -33.70 20.72 7.05
CA TYR A 36 -33.25 21.31 5.79
C TYR A 36 -32.07 20.54 5.17
N ILE A 37 -31.04 20.22 5.96
CA ILE A 37 -29.88 19.45 5.51
C ILE A 37 -30.31 18.07 5.02
N THR A 38 -31.17 17.38 5.78
CA THR A 38 -31.61 16.02 5.45
C THR A 38 -32.47 15.98 4.18
N GLU A 39 -33.28 17.01 3.94
CA GLU A 39 -34.17 17.09 2.78
C GLU A 39 -33.48 17.62 1.51
N ASN A 40 -32.47 18.49 1.65
CA ASN A 40 -31.87 19.22 0.53
C ASN A 40 -30.44 18.80 0.17
N ILE A 41 -29.71 18.15 1.08
CA ILE A 41 -28.34 17.70 0.82
C ILE A 41 -28.36 16.22 0.49
N THR A 42 -27.82 15.88 -0.68
CA THR A 42 -27.59 14.49 -1.09
C THR A 42 -26.74 13.77 -0.05
N ASN A 43 -27.21 12.62 0.43
CA ASN A 43 -26.46 11.81 1.39
C ASN A 43 -25.10 11.39 0.79
N LEU A 44 -24.01 12.01 1.25
CA LEU A 44 -22.64 11.78 0.79
C LEU A 44 -22.15 10.32 0.94
N PHE A 45 -22.84 9.49 1.71
CA PHE A 45 -22.48 8.09 1.95
C PHE A 45 -23.40 7.08 1.26
N ASP A 46 -24.46 7.52 0.58
CA ASP A 46 -25.32 6.65 -0.22
C ASP A 46 -24.74 6.44 -1.62
N VAL A 47 -23.66 5.64 -1.67
CA VAL A 47 -22.82 5.40 -2.86
C VAL A 47 -23.65 4.97 -4.08
N ASP A 48 -24.77 4.28 -3.88
CA ASP A 48 -25.60 3.74 -4.95
C ASP A 48 -26.51 4.81 -5.59
N ASN A 49 -26.88 5.86 -4.85
CA ASN A 49 -27.73 6.96 -5.32
C ASN A 49 -26.95 8.24 -5.65
N HIS A 50 -25.61 8.23 -5.58
CA HIS A 50 -24.81 9.40 -5.92
C HIS A 50 -24.91 9.74 -7.41
N PRO A 51 -25.05 11.03 -7.77
CA PRO A 51 -24.84 11.44 -9.14
C PRO A 51 -23.43 11.03 -9.59
N ARG A 52 -23.33 10.49 -10.80
CA ARG A 52 -22.06 10.20 -11.48
C ARG A 52 -21.35 11.50 -11.85
N GLN A 53 -20.82 12.17 -10.84
CA GLN A 53 -20.04 13.39 -10.95
C GLN A 53 -18.96 13.33 -9.89
N LEU A 54 -17.71 13.13 -10.33
CA LEU A 54 -16.56 13.18 -9.45
C LEU A 54 -16.15 14.64 -9.23
N ILE A 55 -16.06 15.06 -7.97
CA ILE A 55 -15.51 16.36 -7.59
C ILE A 55 -14.12 16.16 -7.02
N ASN A 56 -13.17 16.95 -7.49
CA ASN A 56 -11.88 17.08 -6.82
C ASN A 56 -12.07 17.90 -5.54
N ILE A 57 -11.93 17.25 -4.38
CA ILE A 57 -12.10 17.88 -3.07
C ILE A 57 -11.12 19.02 -2.78
N SER A 58 -9.94 19.03 -3.41
CA SER A 58 -8.93 20.07 -3.16
C SER A 58 -9.14 21.32 -4.01
N THR A 59 -9.84 21.20 -5.13
CA THR A 59 -10.06 22.32 -6.07
C THR A 59 -11.53 22.69 -6.26
N GLY A 60 -12.46 21.86 -5.78
CA GLY A 60 -13.89 22.01 -6.04
C GLY A 60 -14.30 21.80 -7.50
N LEU A 61 -13.36 21.39 -8.36
CA LEU A 61 -13.62 21.21 -9.79
C LEU A 61 -14.31 19.88 -10.05
N LEU A 62 -15.34 19.91 -10.89
CA LEU A 62 -15.99 18.73 -11.44
C LEU A 62 -15.08 18.07 -12.48
N ALA A 63 -14.90 16.76 -12.37
CA ALA A 63 -14.28 15.97 -13.41
C ALA A 63 -15.15 16.03 -14.67
N SER A 64 -14.52 16.15 -15.84
CA SER A 64 -15.23 15.91 -17.10
C SER A 64 -15.65 14.45 -17.20
N HIS A 65 -16.67 14.16 -18.00
CA HIS A 65 -17.12 12.79 -18.24
C HIS A 65 -15.99 11.86 -18.70
N ASP A 66 -15.06 12.34 -19.53
CA ASP A 66 -13.91 11.55 -19.97
C ASP A 66 -12.96 11.17 -18.82
N ILE A 67 -12.71 12.10 -17.90
CA ILE A 67 -11.85 11.88 -16.72
C ILE A 67 -12.56 10.95 -15.74
N GLU A 68 -13.86 11.12 -15.56
CA GLU A 68 -14.68 10.26 -14.71
C GLU A 68 -14.66 8.81 -15.20
N ASP A 69 -14.93 8.59 -16.49
CA ASP A 69 -14.89 7.25 -17.09
C ASP A 69 -13.49 6.63 -16.99
N LEU A 70 -12.43 7.44 -17.20
CA LEU A 70 -11.05 6.98 -17.07
C LEU A 70 -10.73 6.55 -15.63
N LEU A 71 -11.15 7.33 -14.64
CA LEU A 71 -10.91 7.04 -13.22
C LEU A 71 -11.70 5.81 -12.77
N LEU A 72 -12.98 5.72 -13.12
CA LEU A 72 -13.81 4.55 -12.81
C LEU A 72 -13.25 3.28 -13.47
N LYS A 73 -12.85 3.38 -14.74
CA LYS A 73 -12.20 2.27 -15.45
C LYS A 73 -10.85 1.89 -14.84
N SER A 74 -10.09 2.85 -14.34
CA SER A 74 -8.81 2.61 -13.66
C SER A 74 -9.01 1.89 -12.33
N VAL A 75 -10.04 2.24 -11.56
CA VAL A 75 -10.42 1.54 -10.33
C VAL A 75 -10.81 0.10 -10.62
N GLU A 76 -11.65 -0.12 -11.63
CA GLU A 76 -12.10 -1.47 -12.02
C GLU A 76 -10.94 -2.33 -12.55
N THR A 77 -10.05 -1.71 -13.33
CA THR A 77 -8.82 -2.35 -13.81
C THR A 77 -7.91 -2.72 -12.63
N GLY A 78 -7.75 -1.82 -11.67
CA GLY A 78 -6.98 -2.07 -10.44
C GLY A 78 -7.54 -3.22 -9.63
N ARG A 79 -8.87 -3.25 -9.42
CA ARG A 79 -9.57 -4.36 -8.75
C ARG A 79 -9.36 -5.69 -9.46
N THR A 80 -9.51 -5.71 -10.78
CA THR A 80 -9.32 -6.92 -11.59
C THR A 80 -7.88 -7.42 -11.49
N LYS A 81 -6.89 -6.54 -11.65
CA LYS A 81 -5.47 -6.90 -11.53
C LYS A 81 -5.11 -7.38 -10.13
N MET A 82 -5.63 -6.75 -9.08
CA MET A 82 -5.43 -7.18 -7.69
C MET A 82 -6.03 -8.56 -7.45
N LYS A 83 -7.25 -8.81 -7.93
CA LYS A 83 -7.90 -10.12 -7.83
C LYS A 83 -7.06 -11.19 -8.53
N ILE A 84 -6.61 -10.94 -9.76
CA ILE A 84 -5.74 -11.85 -10.51
C ILE A 84 -4.44 -12.11 -9.75
N PHE A 85 -3.81 -11.06 -9.20
CA PHE A 85 -2.57 -11.19 -8.43
C PHE A 85 -2.75 -12.03 -7.16
N VAL A 86 -3.84 -11.81 -6.42
CA VAL A 86 -4.14 -12.59 -5.22
C VAL A 86 -4.41 -14.04 -5.58
N GLU A 87 -5.23 -14.30 -6.61
CA GLU A 87 -5.54 -15.65 -7.09
C GLU A 87 -4.30 -16.37 -7.65
N SER A 88 -3.43 -15.66 -8.39
CA SER A 88 -2.18 -16.22 -8.91
C SER A 88 -1.17 -16.49 -7.81
N SER A 89 -1.04 -15.60 -6.83
CA SER A 89 -0.10 -15.73 -5.70
C SER A 89 -0.54 -16.79 -4.69
N LEU A 90 -1.86 -16.97 -4.52
CA LEU A 90 -2.42 -18.06 -3.72
C LEU A 90 -2.28 -19.40 -4.45
N SER A 91 -2.37 -19.45 -5.78
CA SER A 91 -2.35 -20.71 -6.53
C SER A 91 -0.96 -21.34 -6.71
N THR A 92 0.14 -20.63 -6.46
CA THR A 92 1.49 -21.13 -6.80
C THR A 92 2.44 -21.31 -5.62
N ASP A 93 2.58 -20.39 -4.66
CA ASP A 93 3.61 -20.55 -3.61
C ASP A 93 3.12 -20.28 -2.17
N ASN A 94 2.09 -19.45 -1.99
CA ASN A 94 1.73 -18.93 -0.67
C ASN A 94 0.45 -19.52 -0.06
N ALA A 95 -0.31 -20.35 -0.77
CA ALA A 95 -1.54 -20.97 -0.23
C ALA A 95 -1.28 -21.66 1.13
N GLU A 96 -0.22 -22.46 1.21
CA GLU A 96 0.08 -23.23 2.41
C GLU A 96 0.49 -22.33 3.59
N HIS A 97 1.20 -21.23 3.32
CA HIS A 97 1.55 -20.22 4.33
C HIS A 97 0.33 -19.43 4.81
N VAL A 98 -0.58 -19.08 3.90
CA VAL A 98 -1.84 -18.40 4.22
C VAL A 98 -2.75 -19.32 5.02
N LEU A 99 -2.85 -20.60 4.65
CA LEU A 99 -3.63 -21.59 5.39
C LEU A 99 -3.10 -21.76 6.83
N ARG A 100 -1.79 -21.89 7.01
CA ARG A 100 -1.19 -21.98 8.36
C ARG A 100 -1.41 -20.70 9.19
N SER A 101 -1.28 -19.53 8.56
CA SER A 101 -1.54 -18.24 9.22
C SER A 101 -3.02 -18.08 9.62
N CYS A 102 -3.94 -18.56 8.78
CA CYS A 102 -5.37 -18.61 9.06
C CYS A 102 -5.68 -19.50 10.27
N LEU A 103 -5.05 -20.69 10.36
CA LEU A 103 -5.19 -21.56 11.52
C LEU A 103 -4.73 -20.88 12.80
N GLN A 104 -3.55 -20.27 12.77
CA GLN A 104 -2.98 -19.56 13.92
C GLN A 104 -3.91 -18.44 14.41
N THR A 105 -4.43 -17.63 13.48
CA THR A 105 -5.38 -16.57 13.80
C THR A 105 -6.66 -17.13 14.43
N LYS A 106 -7.23 -18.20 13.88
CA LYS A 106 -8.44 -18.84 14.43
C LYS A 106 -8.23 -19.39 15.84
N MET A 107 -7.06 -19.98 16.11
CA MET A 107 -6.69 -20.44 17.45
C MET A 107 -6.59 -19.27 18.43
N TRP A 108 -5.95 -18.17 18.05
CA TRP A 108 -5.83 -16.97 18.88
C TRP A 108 -7.18 -16.33 19.16
N MET A 109 -8.02 -16.17 18.14
CA MET A 109 -9.37 -15.61 18.32
C MET A 109 -10.24 -16.46 19.25
N SER A 110 -10.00 -17.77 19.32
CA SER A 110 -10.78 -18.69 20.16
C SER A 110 -10.13 -18.96 21.52
N SER A 111 -8.99 -18.33 21.84
CA SER A 111 -8.21 -18.60 23.06
C SER A 111 -8.93 -18.24 24.36
N HIS A 112 -9.92 -17.35 24.29
CA HIS A 112 -10.74 -16.93 25.43
C HIS A 112 -11.89 -17.90 25.74
N LEU A 113 -12.12 -18.90 24.89
CA LEU A 113 -13.15 -19.91 25.10
C LEU A 113 -12.57 -21.07 25.92
N ASP A 114 -13.29 -21.56 26.94
CA ASP A 114 -12.85 -22.72 27.72
C ASP A 114 -12.77 -24.01 26.86
N HIS A 115 -13.57 -24.07 25.79
CA HIS A 115 -13.64 -25.23 24.89
C HIS A 115 -13.77 -24.76 23.43
N PRO A 116 -12.68 -24.25 22.81
CA PRO A 116 -12.71 -23.85 21.42
C PRO A 116 -12.92 -25.08 20.53
N ASN A 117 -13.62 -24.89 19.41
CA ASN A 117 -13.81 -25.94 18.42
C ASN A 117 -12.46 -26.48 17.95
N HIS A 118 -12.33 -27.81 17.93
CA HIS A 118 -11.11 -28.47 17.48
C HIS A 118 -10.90 -28.26 15.97
N LEU A 119 -9.94 -27.42 15.61
CA LEU A 119 -9.54 -27.19 14.22
C LEU A 119 -8.62 -28.32 13.75
N SER A 120 -8.93 -28.91 12.59
CA SER A 120 -8.08 -29.94 12.00
C SER A 120 -6.84 -29.32 11.36
N LEU A 121 -5.65 -29.63 11.86
CA LEU A 121 -4.37 -29.15 11.28
C LEU A 121 -4.26 -29.45 9.78
N TYR A 122 -4.82 -30.58 9.35
CA TYR A 122 -4.67 -31.10 7.99
C TYR A 122 -5.46 -30.33 6.93
N GLU A 123 -6.41 -29.51 7.36
CA GLU A 123 -7.13 -28.58 6.48
C GLU A 123 -6.37 -27.25 6.30
N TYR A 124 -5.27 -27.05 7.05
CA TYR A 124 -4.55 -25.78 7.09
C TYR A 124 -3.05 -25.94 6.80
N GLY A 125 -2.73 -26.72 5.77
CA GLY A 125 -1.37 -26.82 5.23
C GLY A 125 -0.38 -27.62 6.07
N TRP A 126 -0.90 -28.64 6.76
CA TRP A 126 -0.12 -29.68 7.43
C TRP A 126 -0.49 -31.06 6.87
N LYS A 127 0.49 -31.95 6.77
CA LYS A 127 0.30 -33.37 6.40
C LYS A 127 0.65 -34.27 7.58
N LYS A 128 0.12 -35.49 7.57
CA LYS A 128 0.45 -36.49 8.59
C LYS A 128 1.80 -37.14 8.27
N SER A 129 2.75 -37.08 9.19
CA SER A 129 4.05 -37.73 9.12
C SER A 129 4.22 -38.72 10.29
N SER A 130 5.23 -39.59 10.20
CA SER A 130 5.57 -40.57 11.25
C SER A 130 6.01 -39.93 12.56
N GLN A 131 6.48 -38.68 12.53
CA GLN A 131 6.93 -37.92 13.71
C GLN A 131 5.90 -36.89 14.20
N GLY A 132 4.72 -36.81 13.58
CA GLY A 132 3.70 -35.80 13.89
C GLY A 132 3.20 -35.06 12.65
N PRO A 133 2.45 -33.96 12.83
CA PRO A 133 2.08 -33.09 11.72
C PRO A 133 3.33 -32.38 11.16
N ASP A 134 3.51 -32.45 9.84
CA ASP A 134 4.61 -31.85 9.10
C ASP A 134 4.04 -30.77 8.16
N PRO A 135 4.60 -29.55 8.08
CA PRO A 135 4.10 -28.54 7.16
C PRO A 135 4.17 -29.01 5.70
N VAL A 136 3.14 -28.68 4.94
CA VAL A 136 3.15 -28.83 3.47
C VAL A 136 3.95 -27.66 2.91
N TYR A 137 5.15 -27.96 2.42
CA TYR A 137 5.94 -27.01 1.63
C TYR A 137 5.60 -27.15 0.15
N PHE A 138 5.78 -26.06 -0.58
CA PHE A 138 5.68 -26.06 -2.02
C PHE A 138 6.66 -27.10 -2.63
N LEU A 139 6.19 -27.80 -3.66
CA LEU A 139 6.90 -28.88 -4.36
C LEU A 139 7.24 -28.50 -5.82
N GLY A 140 7.17 -27.23 -6.18
CA GLY A 140 7.66 -26.78 -7.48
C GLY A 140 9.14 -26.40 -7.44
N MET A 141 9.66 -26.01 -8.61
CA MET A 141 11.04 -25.58 -8.73
C MET A 141 11.28 -24.35 -7.85
N MET A 142 12.20 -24.47 -6.90
CA MET A 142 12.63 -23.31 -6.14
C MET A 142 13.33 -22.33 -7.08
N THR A 143 13.33 -21.05 -6.72
CA THR A 143 14.10 -20.05 -7.46
C THR A 143 15.55 -20.50 -7.64
N SER A 144 16.17 -21.08 -6.60
CA SER A 144 17.50 -21.69 -6.67
C SER A 144 17.70 -22.71 -7.78
N ASP A 145 16.63 -23.37 -8.23
CA ASP A 145 16.71 -24.49 -9.16
C ASP A 145 16.72 -24.02 -10.62
N PHE A 146 16.16 -22.85 -10.93
CA PHE A 146 16.17 -22.27 -12.28
C PHE A 146 16.97 -20.98 -12.41
N LEU A 147 17.28 -20.29 -11.30
CA LEU A 147 18.14 -19.11 -11.30
C LEU A 147 19.51 -19.40 -11.96
N PRO A 148 20.14 -20.56 -11.75
CA PRO A 148 21.32 -20.98 -12.50
C PRO A 148 21.15 -20.89 -14.01
N ASP A 149 20.04 -21.40 -14.56
CA ASP A 149 19.81 -21.38 -16.01
C ASP A 149 19.52 -19.98 -16.55
N PHE A 150 19.00 -19.09 -15.70
CA PHE A 150 18.71 -17.69 -16.03
C PHE A 150 19.94 -16.77 -15.89
N ILE A 151 20.77 -17.00 -14.87
CA ILE A 151 21.95 -16.19 -14.56
C ILE A 151 23.20 -16.69 -15.30
N PHE A 152 23.35 -18.01 -15.47
CA PHE A 152 24.49 -18.63 -16.16
C PHE A 152 24.24 -18.70 -17.67
N SER A 153 24.07 -17.55 -18.31
CA SER A 153 23.70 -17.54 -19.73
C SER A 153 24.82 -18.11 -20.62
N CYS A 154 26.11 -17.87 -20.34
CA CYS A 154 27.17 -18.47 -21.14
C CYS A 154 27.55 -19.88 -20.64
N LYS A 155 27.44 -20.90 -21.52
CA LYS A 155 27.76 -22.31 -21.20
C LYS A 155 29.25 -22.66 -21.35
N GLY A 156 30.15 -21.69 -21.23
CA GLY A 156 31.58 -21.87 -20.95
C GLY A 156 32.46 -22.63 -21.94
N LYS A 157 31.94 -23.20 -23.03
CA LYS A 157 32.77 -24.02 -23.94
C LYS A 157 33.75 -23.19 -24.77
N TYR A 158 33.49 -21.90 -24.97
CA TYR A 158 34.30 -21.02 -25.80
C TYR A 158 34.38 -19.62 -25.18
N ILE A 159 35.42 -18.88 -25.51
CA ILE A 159 35.54 -17.45 -25.19
C ILE A 159 34.26 -16.75 -25.70
N CYS A 160 33.69 -15.85 -24.90
CA CYS A 160 32.41 -15.18 -25.18
C CYS A 160 32.51 -14.15 -26.32
N SER A 161 33.02 -14.56 -27.49
CA SER A 161 33.22 -13.74 -28.66
C SER A 161 31.96 -13.71 -29.51
N THR A 162 31.55 -14.81 -30.15
CA THR A 162 30.41 -14.80 -31.11
C THR A 162 29.22 -15.67 -30.68
N SER A 163 29.44 -16.72 -29.89
CA SER A 163 28.41 -17.69 -29.49
C SER A 163 28.14 -17.67 -27.98
N CYS A 164 27.78 -16.49 -27.47
CA CYS A 164 27.47 -16.28 -26.06
C CYS A 164 26.04 -15.79 -25.88
N ILE A 165 25.24 -16.49 -25.07
CA ILE A 165 23.85 -16.11 -24.78
C ILE A 165 23.80 -14.75 -24.07
N CYS A 166 24.77 -14.40 -23.20
CA CYS A 166 24.85 -13.05 -22.61
C CYS A 166 24.92 -11.98 -23.71
N ARG A 167 25.71 -12.21 -24.75
CA ARG A 167 25.87 -11.28 -25.87
C ARG A 167 24.62 -11.22 -26.74
N GLU A 168 23.99 -12.37 -27.02
CA GLU A 168 22.72 -12.44 -27.75
C GLU A 168 21.60 -11.67 -27.02
N GLN A 169 21.60 -11.74 -25.69
CA GLN A 169 20.65 -11.03 -24.84
C GLN A 169 21.07 -9.58 -24.50
N GLN A 170 22.17 -9.09 -25.08
CA GLN A 170 22.69 -7.73 -24.84
C GLN A 170 23.00 -7.40 -23.37
N MET A 171 23.45 -8.40 -22.60
CA MET A 171 23.81 -8.24 -21.18
C MET A 171 25.30 -8.48 -20.95
N SER A 172 25.84 -7.84 -19.90
CA SER A 172 27.19 -8.12 -19.42
C SER A 172 27.27 -9.53 -18.83
N SER A 173 28.43 -10.18 -18.99
CA SER A 173 28.71 -11.44 -18.31
C SER A 173 29.14 -11.15 -16.87
N THR A 174 28.48 -11.77 -15.90
CA THR A 174 28.78 -11.62 -14.47
C THR A 174 29.75 -12.69 -13.99
N GLU A 175 30.25 -12.56 -12.76
CA GLU A 175 31.05 -13.57 -12.06
C GLU A 175 30.38 -14.95 -11.97
N LEU A 176 29.05 -14.97 -12.11
CA LEU A 176 28.24 -16.17 -12.10
C LEU A 176 28.38 -16.93 -13.44
N CYS A 177 28.64 -16.25 -14.56
CA CYS A 177 28.83 -16.92 -15.85
C CYS A 177 30.01 -17.91 -15.84
N HIS A 178 30.03 -18.91 -16.74
CA HIS A 178 31.19 -19.81 -16.84
C HIS A 178 32.48 -19.10 -17.30
N CYS A 179 32.37 -17.98 -18.03
CA CYS A 179 33.51 -17.11 -18.32
C CYS A 179 33.96 -16.26 -17.11
N GLN A 180 33.22 -16.37 -16.00
CA GLN A 180 33.40 -15.69 -14.72
C GLN A 180 33.45 -14.17 -14.80
N GLY A 181 32.91 -13.59 -15.89
CA GLY A 181 33.06 -12.15 -16.15
C GLY A 181 34.52 -11.70 -16.17
N SER A 182 35.47 -12.63 -16.37
CA SER A 182 36.90 -12.34 -16.26
C SER A 182 37.35 -11.31 -17.29
N ASP A 183 38.50 -10.68 -17.07
CA ASP A 183 39.12 -9.74 -18.01
C ASP A 183 39.38 -10.35 -19.41
N THR A 184 39.36 -11.69 -19.50
CA THR A 184 39.50 -12.44 -20.75
C THR A 184 38.17 -12.63 -21.50
N CYS A 185 37.04 -12.22 -20.90
CA CYS A 185 35.73 -12.23 -21.52
C CYS A 185 35.70 -11.25 -22.70
N GLN A 186 35.33 -11.76 -23.88
CA GLN A 186 35.19 -10.94 -25.08
C GLN A 186 33.75 -10.45 -25.31
N ASN A 187 32.90 -10.52 -24.29
CA ASN A 187 31.57 -9.96 -24.37
C ASN A 187 31.69 -8.43 -24.40
N ILE A 188 31.15 -7.80 -25.45
CA ILE A 188 31.26 -6.34 -25.66
C ILE A 188 30.62 -5.54 -24.53
N TYR A 189 29.61 -6.11 -23.86
CA TYR A 189 28.87 -5.48 -22.77
C TYR A 189 29.59 -5.58 -21.41
N CYS A 190 30.74 -6.26 -21.31
CA CYS A 190 31.56 -6.29 -20.09
C CYS A 190 32.50 -5.08 -19.98
N LYS A 191 32.58 -4.22 -20.99
CA LYS A 191 33.62 -3.19 -21.12
C LYS A 191 33.13 -1.75 -20.95
N GLU A 192 31.96 -1.56 -20.37
CA GLU A 192 31.42 -0.23 -20.11
C GLU A 192 31.62 0.13 -18.63
N ASP A 193 32.82 0.61 -18.31
CA ASP A 193 32.99 1.55 -17.20
C ASP A 193 32.32 2.86 -17.64
N ILE A 194 31.05 3.04 -17.26
CA ILE A 194 30.40 4.33 -17.41
C ILE A 194 30.92 5.20 -16.25
N ASP A 195 31.99 5.96 -16.49
CA ASP A 195 32.42 7.05 -15.62
C ASP A 195 31.31 8.11 -15.56
N LEU A 196 30.45 8.03 -14.53
CA LEU A 196 29.37 8.98 -14.25
C LEU A 196 29.75 10.05 -13.21
N GLU A 197 31.03 10.23 -12.89
CA GLU A 197 31.42 11.13 -11.78
C GLU A 197 31.59 12.62 -12.13
N ASP A 198 31.42 13.06 -13.39
CA ASP A 198 31.83 14.43 -13.78
C ASP A 198 30.70 15.41 -14.20
N GLN A 199 29.46 15.23 -13.74
CA GLN A 199 28.40 16.25 -13.98
C GLN A 199 27.49 16.52 -12.78
N MET A 200 28.08 16.99 -11.68
CA MET A 200 27.40 17.83 -10.69
C MET A 200 28.35 18.95 -10.28
N ASN A 201 28.42 20.01 -11.10
CA ASN A 201 28.83 21.31 -10.59
C ASN A 201 27.55 22.03 -10.16
N ASP A 202 27.43 22.18 -8.86
CA ASP A 202 26.47 23.03 -8.17
C ASP A 202 26.70 24.49 -8.59
N ASP A 203 25.76 25.07 -9.35
CA ASP A 203 25.60 26.51 -9.49
C ASP A 203 24.43 26.94 -8.61
N ASP A 204 24.65 26.96 -7.29
CA ASP A 204 23.85 27.70 -6.30
C ASP A 204 24.82 28.62 -5.53
N GLU A 205 24.96 29.87 -5.97
CA GLU A 205 25.37 30.96 -5.07
C GLU A 205 24.36 32.11 -5.14
N ASP A 206 23.88 32.40 -3.94
CA ASP A 206 22.82 33.31 -3.53
C ASP A 206 23.03 34.79 -3.88
N GLU A 207 21.87 35.45 -3.87
CA GLU A 207 21.60 36.87 -3.69
C GLU A 207 22.71 37.71 -3.04
N ASN A 208 22.98 38.89 -3.61
CA ASN A 208 23.38 40.02 -2.80
C ASN A 208 22.61 41.29 -3.20
N ASP A 209 21.76 41.68 -2.26
CA ASP A 209 21.09 42.96 -2.11
C ASP A 209 22.13 44.07 -1.96
N THR A 210 22.12 45.04 -2.87
CA THR A 210 22.61 46.39 -2.56
C THR A 210 21.65 47.42 -3.12
N SER A 211 20.96 48.04 -2.18
CA SER A 211 20.24 49.30 -2.28
C SER A 211 21.23 50.46 -2.49
N ASP A 212 21.02 51.23 -3.56
CA ASP A 212 21.07 52.71 -3.60
C ASP A 212 20.61 53.24 -4.98
#